data_AF-A0A5S4ZXL7-F1
#
_entry.id   AF-A0A5S4ZXL7-F1
#
_cell.length_a   1.000
_cell.length_b   1.000
_cell.length_c   1.000
_cell.angle_alpha   90.00
_cell.angle_beta   90.00
_cell.angle_gamma   90.00
#
_symmetry.space_group_name_H-M   'P 1'
#
loop_
_entity.id
_entity.type
_entity.pdbx_description
1 polymer ?
#
loop_
_entity_poly.entity_id
_entity_poly.type
_entity_poly.pdbx_seq_one_letter_code
_entity_poly.pdbx_strand_id
1 'polypeptide(L)'
;MSSQKINLLEALDLLELVLGKDWLEENLKIIKDGSYSHGGFGRNIDFKALGIAHVGKTWYKAREETIGMEIAGGGLPGPYSLSAAAMAADIKVLKDNIGFDGIIDALKDPKLSLIAMQQMAIASGYALKGYNIDFTGLNGLDGLPFHGSAAPVNAFIARGGDNEVMIMCIDVNMQGVSSEAVSSIANYLYKQEGQVEGTIKQRVLYLHVGDTLKEAVNLLQHWTDHAKITRLTGDYGVPVLVYTTGLKIITNLPVYVRWGRLVKGSNETFIQYVYIPDEVILPV
;
A
#
# COMPACT_ATOMS: atom_id res chain seq x y z
N MET A 1 15.79 -3.20 -10.34
CA MET A 1 14.41 -2.93 -10.75
C MET A 1 13.83 -4.11 -11.50
N SER A 2 12.91 -4.84 -10.87
CA SER A 2 12.09 -5.84 -11.56
C SER A 2 11.00 -5.13 -12.37
N SER A 3 10.53 -5.77 -13.46
CA SER A 3 9.47 -5.22 -14.29
C SER A 3 8.31 -6.20 -14.40
N GLN A 4 7.09 -5.68 -14.26
CA GLN A 4 5.85 -6.44 -14.44
C GLN A 4 5.02 -5.79 -15.54
N LYS A 5 4.48 -6.60 -16.45
CA LYS A 5 3.59 -6.14 -17.53
C LYS A 5 2.16 -6.49 -17.19
N ILE A 6 1.24 -5.53 -17.29
CA ILE A 6 -0.18 -5.72 -16.92
C ILE A 6 -1.09 -5.11 -17.98
N ASN A 7 -2.07 -5.89 -18.42
CA ASN A 7 -3.14 -5.43 -19.29
C ASN A 7 -4.14 -4.61 -18.45
N LEU A 8 -4.37 -3.37 -18.87
CA LEU A 8 -5.20 -2.41 -18.11
C LEU A 8 -6.68 -2.79 -18.06
N LEU A 9 -7.21 -3.36 -19.14
CA LEU A 9 -8.61 -3.79 -19.21
C LEU A 9 -8.83 -4.99 -18.28
N GLU A 10 -7.95 -5.99 -18.36
CA GLU A 10 -8.00 -7.15 -17.47
C GLU A 10 -7.84 -6.75 -16.00
N ALA A 11 -7.03 -5.73 -15.71
CA ALA A 11 -6.88 -5.21 -14.37
C ALA A 11 -8.17 -4.58 -13.83
N LEU A 12 -8.87 -3.80 -14.65
CA LEU A 12 -10.15 -3.20 -14.27
C LEU A 12 -11.22 -4.27 -14.07
N ASP A 13 -11.30 -5.26 -14.95
CA ASP A 13 -12.24 -6.38 -14.83
C ASP A 13 -11.97 -7.19 -13.55
N LEU A 14 -10.69 -7.42 -13.22
CA LEU A 14 -10.32 -8.10 -11.98
C LEU A 14 -10.73 -7.29 -10.73
N LEU A 15 -10.54 -5.96 -10.75
CA LEU A 15 -11.00 -5.10 -9.65
C LEU A 15 -12.53 -5.13 -9.52
N GLU A 16 -13.27 -5.08 -10.62
CA GLU A 16 -14.73 -5.17 -10.61
C GLU A 16 -15.21 -6.51 -10.04
N LEU A 17 -14.57 -7.60 -10.42
CA LEU A 17 -14.86 -8.93 -9.92
C LEU A 17 -14.64 -9.05 -8.40
N VAL A 18 -13.51 -8.53 -7.91
CA VAL A 18 -13.10 -8.69 -6.51
C VAL A 18 -13.82 -7.72 -5.58
N LEU A 19 -13.99 -6.47 -5.99
CA LEU A 19 -14.71 -5.47 -5.18
C LEU A 19 -16.22 -5.71 -5.20
N GLY A 20 -16.74 -6.35 -6.24
CA GLY A 20 -18.16 -6.57 -6.44
C GLY A 20 -18.78 -5.42 -7.21
N LYS A 21 -19.40 -5.76 -8.34
CA LYS A 21 -20.02 -4.80 -9.26
C LYS A 21 -21.10 -3.94 -8.58
N ASP A 22 -21.95 -4.54 -7.76
CA ASP A 22 -23.04 -3.83 -7.08
C ASP A 22 -22.50 -2.71 -6.19
N TRP A 23 -21.43 -2.97 -5.43
CA TRP A 23 -20.78 -1.98 -4.58
C TRP A 23 -20.17 -0.83 -5.40
N LEU A 24 -19.55 -1.13 -6.54
CA LEU A 24 -19.00 -0.11 -7.44
C LEU A 24 -20.09 0.74 -8.08
N GLU A 25 -21.22 0.13 -8.46
CA GLU A 25 -22.38 0.85 -9.02
C GLU A 25 -23.04 1.76 -7.98
N GLU A 26 -23.12 1.36 -6.72
CA GLU A 26 -23.59 2.20 -5.62
C GLU A 26 -22.67 3.42 -5.41
N ASN A 27 -21.36 3.20 -5.36
CA ASN A 27 -20.39 4.29 -5.27
C ASN A 27 -20.49 5.23 -6.49
N LEU A 28 -20.72 4.68 -7.69
CA LEU A 28 -20.90 5.48 -8.90
C LEU A 28 -22.14 6.38 -8.83
N LYS A 29 -23.25 5.90 -8.24
CA LYS A 29 -24.46 6.72 -8.01
C LYS A 29 -24.12 7.89 -7.09
N ILE A 30 -23.46 7.63 -5.96
CA ILE A 30 -23.05 8.67 -5.01
C ILE A 30 -22.13 9.71 -5.67
N ILE A 31 -21.15 9.26 -6.47
CA ILE A 31 -20.24 10.15 -7.21
C ILE A 31 -21.02 11.04 -8.19
N LYS A 32 -22.01 10.48 -8.91
CA LYS A 32 -22.84 11.24 -9.86
C LYS A 32 -23.78 12.22 -9.15
N ASP A 33 -24.43 11.80 -8.08
CA ASP A 33 -25.38 12.62 -7.32
C ASP A 33 -24.66 13.78 -6.60
N GLY A 34 -23.48 13.52 -6.03
CA GLY A 34 -22.61 14.52 -5.41
C GLY A 34 -22.08 15.57 -6.39
N SER A 35 -22.26 15.38 -7.70
CA SER A 35 -21.83 16.32 -8.74
C SER A 35 -22.92 17.33 -9.19
N TYR A 36 -24.05 17.40 -8.47
CA TYR A 36 -25.14 18.37 -8.67
C TYR A 36 -25.53 18.56 -10.16
N SER A 37 -25.99 17.48 -10.81
CA SER A 37 -26.74 17.48 -12.09
C SER A 37 -26.09 17.98 -13.38
N HIS A 38 -24.83 18.42 -13.37
CA HIS A 38 -24.11 18.68 -14.62
C HIS A 38 -23.52 17.35 -15.08
N GLY A 39 -23.35 17.01 -16.37
CA GLY A 39 -22.70 15.75 -16.84
C GLY A 39 -21.40 16.02 -17.65
N GLY A 40 -20.25 15.44 -17.30
CA GLY A 40 -18.97 15.74 -17.98
C GLY A 40 -17.70 15.22 -17.28
N PHE A 41 -16.75 14.72 -18.06
CA PHE A 41 -15.43 14.23 -17.65
C PHE A 41 -14.52 15.36 -17.10
N GLY A 42 -13.60 15.03 -16.18
CA GLY A 42 -12.55 15.98 -15.74
C GLY A 42 -12.91 16.87 -14.53
N ARG A 43 -13.90 16.49 -13.73
CA ARG A 43 -14.33 17.28 -12.54
C ARG A 43 -13.42 17.11 -11.34
N ASN A 44 -13.32 18.20 -10.57
CA ASN A 44 -12.79 18.15 -9.23
C ASN A 44 -13.90 17.69 -8.27
N ILE A 45 -13.96 16.39 -8.01
CA ILE A 45 -14.91 15.76 -7.08
C ILE A 45 -14.19 15.57 -5.74
N ASP A 46 -14.79 16.07 -4.66
CA ASP A 46 -14.29 15.78 -3.32
C ASP A 46 -14.76 14.39 -2.86
N PHE A 47 -14.06 13.37 -3.33
CA PHE A 47 -14.33 11.97 -2.98
C PHE A 47 -14.31 11.72 -1.46
N LYS A 48 -13.51 12.47 -0.71
CA LYS A 48 -13.42 12.32 0.75
C LYS A 48 -14.68 12.84 1.42
N ALA A 49 -15.18 14.00 0.99
CA ALA A 49 -16.46 14.54 1.49
C ALA A 49 -17.65 13.63 1.16
N LEU A 50 -17.60 12.92 0.03
CA LEU A 50 -18.61 11.94 -0.36
C LEU A 50 -18.48 10.58 0.35
N GLY A 51 -17.46 10.40 1.21
CA GLY A 51 -17.21 9.11 1.87
C GLY A 51 -16.88 7.99 0.90
N ILE A 52 -16.31 8.31 -0.27
CA ILE A 52 -15.90 7.31 -1.26
C ILE A 52 -14.54 6.74 -0.87
N ALA A 53 -14.45 5.41 -0.83
CA ALA A 53 -13.20 4.73 -0.56
C ALA A 53 -12.14 5.02 -1.64
N HIS A 54 -10.86 5.04 -1.23
CA HIS A 54 -9.75 5.35 -2.13
C HIS A 54 -9.74 4.40 -3.34
N VAL A 55 -9.99 3.10 -3.13
CA VAL A 55 -10.12 2.11 -4.21
C VAL A 55 -11.25 2.44 -5.18
N GLY A 56 -12.40 2.90 -4.68
CA GLY A 56 -13.55 3.28 -5.49
C GLY A 56 -13.25 4.51 -6.36
N LYS A 57 -12.57 5.51 -5.78
CA LYS A 57 -12.04 6.67 -6.54
C LYS A 57 -11.08 6.21 -7.64
N THR A 58 -10.11 5.36 -7.29
CA THR A 58 -9.08 4.88 -8.24
C THR A 58 -9.71 4.11 -9.38
N TRP A 59 -10.63 3.19 -9.09
CA TRP A 59 -11.38 2.46 -10.12
C TRP A 59 -12.19 3.40 -11.02
N TYR A 60 -12.96 4.32 -10.44
CA TYR A 60 -13.79 5.27 -11.21
C TYR A 60 -12.94 6.10 -12.17
N LYS A 61 -11.83 6.67 -11.67
CA LYS A 61 -10.93 7.49 -12.47
C LYS A 61 -10.17 6.68 -13.53
N ALA A 62 -9.78 5.45 -13.21
CA ALA A 62 -9.14 4.56 -14.17
C ALA A 62 -10.09 4.20 -15.34
N ARG A 63 -11.39 4.02 -15.06
CA ARG A 63 -12.42 3.83 -16.10
C ARG A 63 -12.58 5.08 -16.96
N GLU A 64 -12.62 6.27 -16.37
CA GLU A 64 -12.65 7.53 -17.14
C GLU A 64 -11.43 7.67 -18.07
N GLU A 65 -10.23 7.37 -17.57
CA GLU A 65 -8.99 7.43 -18.36
C GLU A 65 -8.98 6.42 -19.50
N THR A 66 -9.38 5.17 -19.23
CA THR A 66 -9.38 4.09 -20.24
C THR A 66 -10.39 4.36 -21.34
N ILE A 67 -11.61 4.79 -21.01
CA ILE A 67 -12.63 5.22 -22.00
C ILE A 67 -12.11 6.40 -22.82
N GLY A 68 -11.47 7.37 -22.17
CA GLY A 68 -10.87 8.52 -22.85
C GLY A 68 -9.81 8.11 -23.89
N MET A 69 -8.95 7.13 -23.55
CA MET A 69 -7.95 6.57 -24.46
C MET A 69 -8.59 5.84 -25.64
N GLU A 70 -9.64 5.05 -25.40
CA GLU A 70 -10.37 4.34 -26.46
C GLU A 70 -11.02 5.32 -27.44
N ILE A 71 -11.71 6.35 -26.94
CA ILE A 71 -12.34 7.38 -27.77
C ILE A 71 -11.31 8.15 -28.60
N ALA A 72 -10.13 8.42 -28.06
CA ALA A 72 -9.05 9.11 -28.75
C ALA A 72 -8.35 8.24 -29.82
N GLY A 73 -8.71 6.96 -29.96
CA GLY A 73 -8.05 6.01 -30.86
C GLY A 73 -6.68 5.55 -30.38
N GLY A 74 -6.41 5.66 -29.07
CA GLY A 74 -5.13 5.34 -28.45
C GLY A 74 -4.69 6.42 -27.45
N GLY A 75 -3.64 6.13 -26.68
CA GLY A 75 -3.10 7.06 -25.70
C GLY A 75 -2.13 6.39 -24.75
N LEU A 76 -1.49 7.19 -23.90
CA LEU A 76 -0.69 6.68 -22.80
C LEU A 76 -1.58 6.60 -21.56
N PRO A 77 -1.45 5.54 -20.74
CA PRO A 77 -2.30 5.40 -19.57
C PRO A 77 -1.99 6.46 -18.53
N GLY A 78 -3.07 6.95 -17.92
CA GLY A 78 -2.99 7.92 -16.85
C GLY A 78 -2.63 7.29 -15.50
N PRO A 79 -2.45 8.15 -14.47
CA PRO A 79 -2.09 7.71 -13.13
C PRO A 79 -3.09 6.74 -12.51
N TYR A 80 -4.39 6.92 -12.72
CA TYR A 80 -5.37 6.06 -12.07
C TYR A 80 -5.44 4.68 -12.70
N SER A 81 -5.32 4.59 -14.03
CA SER A 81 -5.26 3.33 -14.77
C SER A 81 -4.04 2.51 -14.36
N LEU A 82 -2.90 3.17 -14.20
CA LEU A 82 -1.67 2.52 -13.73
C LEU A 82 -1.74 2.09 -12.26
N SER A 83 -2.33 2.90 -11.38
CA SER A 83 -2.57 2.51 -9.98
C SER A 83 -3.54 1.34 -9.86
N ALA A 84 -4.61 1.33 -10.66
CA ALA A 84 -5.56 0.23 -10.75
C ALA A 84 -4.87 -1.06 -11.23
N ALA A 85 -4.02 -0.95 -12.27
CA ALA A 85 -3.20 -2.06 -12.75
C ALA A 85 -2.29 -2.63 -11.66
N ALA A 86 -1.61 -1.76 -10.91
CA ALA A 86 -0.72 -2.18 -9.83
C ALA A 86 -1.47 -2.92 -8.71
N MET A 87 -2.64 -2.41 -8.32
CA MET A 87 -3.48 -3.03 -7.30
C MET A 87 -4.08 -4.37 -7.77
N ALA A 88 -4.50 -4.46 -9.03
CA ALA A 88 -4.96 -5.72 -9.62
C ALA A 88 -3.84 -6.78 -9.63
N ALA A 89 -2.60 -6.36 -9.88
CA ALA A 89 -1.41 -7.21 -9.75
C ALA A 89 -1.28 -7.80 -8.35
N ASP A 90 -1.41 -6.96 -7.32
CA ASP A 90 -1.30 -7.39 -5.93
C ASP A 90 -2.42 -8.37 -5.57
N ILE A 91 -3.65 -8.05 -5.95
CA ILE A 91 -4.82 -8.92 -5.76
C ILE A 91 -4.57 -10.29 -6.38
N LYS A 92 -4.07 -10.34 -7.62
CA LYS A 92 -3.83 -11.60 -8.34
C LYS A 92 -2.83 -12.49 -7.60
N VAL A 93 -1.82 -11.90 -6.96
CA VAL A 93 -0.82 -12.61 -6.16
C VAL A 93 -1.38 -13.02 -4.80
N LEU A 94 -2.27 -12.20 -4.22
CA LEU A 94 -2.71 -12.34 -2.83
C LEU A 94 -4.00 -13.12 -2.64
N LYS A 95 -4.82 -13.30 -3.69
CA LYS A 95 -6.19 -13.84 -3.59
C LYS A 95 -6.36 -15.17 -2.84
N ASP A 96 -5.33 -16.00 -2.82
CA ASP A 96 -5.37 -17.34 -2.21
C ASP A 96 -4.76 -17.36 -0.78
N ASN A 97 -4.42 -16.19 -0.22
CA ASN A 97 -3.80 -16.05 1.09
C ASN A 97 -4.82 -15.94 2.23
N ILE A 98 -4.37 -16.25 3.44
CA ILE A 98 -5.22 -16.29 4.63
C ILE A 98 -5.67 -14.87 4.98
N GLY A 99 -6.97 -14.67 5.20
CA GLY A 99 -7.56 -13.37 5.54
C GLY A 99 -7.73 -12.41 4.36
N PHE A 100 -7.64 -12.90 3.12
CA PHE A 100 -7.80 -12.07 1.93
C PHE A 100 -9.15 -11.34 1.89
N ASP A 101 -10.25 -11.99 2.23
CA ASP A 101 -11.58 -11.34 2.23
C ASP A 101 -11.64 -10.14 3.19
N GLY A 102 -10.98 -10.24 4.36
CA GLY A 102 -10.91 -9.14 5.32
C GLY A 102 -10.14 -7.93 4.78
N ILE A 103 -9.08 -8.15 3.97
CA ILE A 103 -8.37 -7.03 3.33
C ILE A 103 -9.21 -6.41 2.20
N ILE A 104 -10.03 -7.19 1.50
CA ILE A 104 -10.98 -6.68 0.51
C ILE A 104 -12.08 -5.83 1.15
N ASP A 105 -12.59 -6.23 2.31
CA ASP A 105 -13.54 -5.42 3.07
C ASP A 105 -12.89 -4.12 3.57
N ALA A 106 -11.64 -4.18 4.06
CA ALA A 106 -10.88 -2.98 4.43
C ALA A 106 -10.62 -2.04 3.24
N LEU A 107 -10.43 -2.57 2.01
CA LEU A 107 -10.35 -1.76 0.80
C LEU A 107 -11.64 -0.97 0.56
N LYS A 108 -12.81 -1.54 0.87
CA LYS A 108 -14.12 -0.91 0.67
C LYS A 108 -14.46 0.14 1.75
N ASP A 109 -13.81 0.09 2.91
CA ASP A 109 -13.99 1.10 3.96
C ASP A 109 -13.25 2.40 3.61
N PRO A 110 -13.94 3.56 3.54
CA PRO A 110 -13.32 4.83 3.18
C PRO A 110 -12.17 5.29 4.10
N LYS A 111 -12.16 4.84 5.35
CA LYS A 111 -11.14 5.17 6.34
C LYS A 111 -9.91 4.28 6.23
N LEU A 112 -10.08 3.04 5.76
CA LEU A 112 -9.04 2.02 5.73
C LEU A 112 -8.46 1.77 4.34
N SER A 113 -9.19 2.17 3.29
CA SER A 113 -8.92 1.83 1.89
C SER A 113 -7.48 2.08 1.45
N LEU A 114 -6.94 3.27 1.75
CA LEU A 114 -5.57 3.63 1.35
C LEU A 114 -4.52 2.75 2.05
N ILE A 115 -4.73 2.44 3.32
CA ILE A 115 -3.80 1.68 4.14
C ILE A 115 -3.86 0.20 3.78
N ALA A 116 -5.06 -0.32 3.50
CA ALA A 116 -5.25 -1.66 2.97
C ALA A 116 -4.54 -1.83 1.63
N MET A 117 -4.64 -0.84 0.72
CA MET A 117 -3.92 -0.84 -0.55
C MET A 117 -2.39 -0.87 -0.34
N GLN A 118 -1.87 -0.07 0.59
CA GLN A 118 -0.46 -0.03 0.94
C GLN A 118 0.04 -1.34 1.54
N GLN A 119 -0.73 -1.94 2.44
CA GLN A 119 -0.45 -3.23 3.05
C GLN A 119 -0.38 -4.33 1.99
N MET A 120 -1.34 -4.34 1.05
CA MET A 120 -1.35 -5.29 -0.06
C MET A 120 -0.14 -5.14 -0.97
N ALA A 121 0.29 -3.92 -1.27
CA ALA A 121 1.47 -3.68 -2.08
C ALA A 121 2.77 -4.25 -1.45
N ILE A 122 2.91 -4.20 -0.13
CA ILE A 122 4.04 -4.81 0.57
C ILE A 122 3.88 -6.33 0.66
N ALA A 123 2.68 -6.81 1.01
CA ALA A 123 2.37 -8.23 1.10
C ALA A 123 2.60 -8.97 -0.22
N SER A 124 2.21 -8.39 -1.35
CA SER A 124 2.43 -9.00 -2.66
C SER A 124 3.92 -9.14 -2.99
N GLY A 125 4.76 -8.18 -2.56
CA GLY A 125 6.21 -8.28 -2.68
C GLY A 125 6.82 -9.45 -1.90
N TYR A 126 6.31 -9.74 -0.70
CA TYR A 126 6.67 -10.95 0.05
C TYR A 126 6.16 -12.22 -0.65
N ALA A 127 4.91 -12.22 -1.13
CA ALA A 127 4.33 -13.37 -1.82
C ALA A 127 5.07 -13.72 -3.11
N LEU A 128 5.49 -12.72 -3.89
CA LEU A 128 6.32 -12.90 -5.09
C LEU A 128 7.71 -13.49 -4.77
N LYS A 129 8.19 -13.34 -3.54
CA LYS A 129 9.42 -13.97 -3.03
C LYS A 129 9.19 -15.38 -2.46
N GLY A 130 7.97 -15.91 -2.55
CA GLY A 130 7.63 -17.26 -2.11
C GLY A 130 7.14 -17.37 -0.66
N TYR A 131 6.77 -16.26 -0.02
CA TYR A 131 6.17 -16.28 1.30
C TYR A 131 4.65 -16.48 1.22
N ASN A 132 4.10 -17.26 2.15
CA ASN A 132 2.66 -17.29 2.38
C ASN A 132 2.26 -16.13 3.28
N ILE A 133 1.22 -15.39 2.90
CA ILE A 133 0.75 -14.22 3.63
C ILE A 133 -0.44 -14.58 4.50
N ASP A 134 -0.48 -13.97 5.67
CA ASP A 134 -1.59 -14.09 6.61
C ASP A 134 -1.98 -12.72 7.16
N PHE A 135 -3.15 -12.26 6.71
CA PHE A 135 -3.78 -11.02 7.14
C PHE A 135 -4.62 -11.18 8.42
N THR A 136 -4.85 -12.41 8.90
CA THR A 136 -5.65 -12.70 10.11
C THR A 136 -4.84 -12.65 11.40
N GLY A 137 -3.50 -12.69 11.30
CA GLY A 137 -2.58 -12.72 12.43
C GLY A 137 -2.65 -11.53 13.41
N LEU A 138 -3.62 -10.63 13.25
CA LEU A 138 -3.83 -9.45 14.08
C LEU A 138 -5.02 -9.52 15.05
N ASN A 139 -5.85 -10.56 15.02
CA ASN A 139 -6.87 -10.77 16.07
C ASN A 139 -6.25 -10.92 17.48
N GLY A 140 -4.91 -11.04 17.59
CA GLY A 140 -4.16 -11.03 18.85
C GLY A 140 -3.49 -9.70 19.20
N LEU A 141 -3.67 -8.63 18.40
CA LEU A 141 -3.18 -7.28 18.69
C LEU A 141 -4.25 -6.36 19.31
N ASP A 142 -5.39 -6.94 19.71
CA ASP A 142 -6.37 -6.34 20.63
C ASP A 142 -5.67 -6.01 21.96
N GLY A 143 -5.12 -4.80 22.05
CA GLY A 143 -4.26 -4.39 23.16
C GLY A 143 -3.08 -3.52 22.75
N LEU A 144 -2.87 -3.29 21.45
CA LEU A 144 -1.98 -2.22 21.00
C LEU A 144 -2.49 -0.89 21.58
N PRO A 145 -1.60 -0.06 22.17
CA PRO A 145 -1.96 1.26 22.71
C PRO A 145 -2.42 2.26 21.64
N PHE A 146 -2.55 1.81 20.39
CA PHE A 146 -2.95 2.61 19.24
C PHE A 146 -4.46 2.83 19.14
N HIS A 147 -5.27 2.26 20.05
CA HIS A 147 -6.68 2.64 20.25
C HIS A 147 -6.89 4.13 20.62
N GLY A 148 -5.81 4.92 20.75
CA GLY A 148 -5.84 6.38 20.77
C GLY A 148 -4.68 7.07 20.03
N SER A 149 -3.89 6.36 19.23
CA SER A 149 -2.81 7.00 18.44
C SER A 149 -3.33 7.46 17.09
N ALA A 150 -2.98 8.68 16.68
CA ALA A 150 -3.42 9.28 15.42
C ALA A 150 -2.91 8.57 14.15
N ALA A 151 -1.95 7.64 14.27
CA ALA A 151 -1.39 6.91 13.14
C ALA A 151 -2.13 5.57 12.96
N PRO A 152 -2.82 5.34 11.84
CA PRO A 152 -3.40 4.05 11.56
C PRO A 152 -2.30 3.08 11.15
N VAL A 153 -2.21 1.96 11.87
CA VAL A 153 -1.19 0.92 11.70
C VAL A 153 -1.87 -0.35 11.23
N ASN A 154 -1.41 -0.91 10.12
CA ASN A 154 -1.80 -2.24 9.67
C ASN A 154 -0.63 -3.21 9.79
N ALA A 155 -0.92 -4.49 9.83
CA ALA A 155 0.12 -5.51 9.94
C ALA A 155 -0.32 -6.86 9.35
N PHE A 156 0.65 -7.70 9.02
CA PHE A 156 0.42 -9.05 8.54
C PHE A 156 1.65 -9.92 8.84
N ILE A 157 1.49 -11.23 8.68
CA ILE A 157 2.58 -12.19 8.82
C ILE A 157 2.94 -12.74 7.43
N ALA A 158 4.24 -12.82 7.13
CA ALA A 158 4.77 -13.52 5.97
C ALA A 158 5.54 -14.77 6.44
N ARG A 159 5.21 -15.94 5.90
CA ARG A 159 5.78 -17.23 6.28
C ARG A 159 6.54 -17.87 5.12
N GLY A 160 7.82 -18.19 5.32
CA GLY A 160 8.68 -18.82 4.32
C GLY A 160 9.57 -19.89 4.95
N GLY A 161 9.25 -21.16 4.70
CA GLY A 161 9.89 -22.29 5.39
C GLY A 161 9.65 -22.22 6.90
N ASP A 162 10.71 -22.30 7.70
CA ASP A 162 10.66 -22.17 9.17
C ASP A 162 10.72 -20.70 9.65
N ASN A 163 10.66 -19.74 8.73
CA ASN A 163 10.75 -18.32 9.04
C ASN A 163 9.38 -17.66 9.01
N GLU A 164 9.06 -16.95 10.08
CA GLU A 164 7.92 -16.03 10.11
C GLU A 164 8.41 -14.61 10.34
N VAL A 165 7.93 -13.69 9.51
CA VAL A 165 8.20 -12.26 9.61
C VAL A 165 6.89 -11.58 9.92
N MET A 166 6.88 -10.72 10.94
CA MET A 166 5.79 -9.81 11.22
C MET A 166 6.07 -8.46 10.58
N ILE A 167 5.14 -7.98 9.77
CA ILE A 167 5.25 -6.73 9.03
C ILE A 167 4.24 -5.76 9.59
N MET A 168 4.70 -4.56 9.97
CA MET A 168 3.84 -3.41 10.28
C MET A 168 3.98 -2.36 9.18
N CYS A 169 2.87 -1.81 8.72
CA CYS A 169 2.78 -0.76 7.73
C CYS A 169 2.16 0.49 8.36
N ILE A 170 2.80 1.64 8.16
CA ILE A 170 2.34 2.95 8.62
C ILE A 170 2.36 3.92 7.44
N ASP A 171 1.29 4.68 7.26
CA ASP A 171 1.30 5.85 6.39
C ASP A 171 1.72 7.10 7.17
N VAL A 172 2.94 7.59 6.95
CA VAL A 172 3.47 8.78 7.63
C VAL A 172 3.06 10.09 6.95
N ASN A 173 2.39 10.01 5.80
CA ASN A 173 1.82 11.18 5.11
C ASN A 173 0.42 11.54 5.66
N MET A 174 -0.18 10.69 6.49
CA MET A 174 -1.45 11.01 7.14
C MET A 174 -1.26 12.09 8.22
N GLN A 175 -2.19 13.04 8.29
CA GLN A 175 -2.17 14.10 9.30
C GLN A 175 -2.09 13.51 10.71
N GLY A 176 -1.09 13.94 11.49
CA GLY A 176 -0.92 13.54 12.89
C GLY A 176 0.10 12.43 13.12
N VAL A 177 0.72 11.86 12.07
CA VAL A 177 1.81 10.90 12.25
C VAL A 177 3.13 11.63 12.47
N SER A 178 3.57 11.70 13.73
CA SER A 178 4.84 12.33 14.10
C SER A 178 5.96 11.31 14.24
N SER A 179 7.21 11.79 14.27
CA SER A 179 8.39 10.95 14.53
C SER A 179 8.29 10.19 15.87
N GLU A 180 7.58 10.75 16.85
CA GLU A 180 7.29 10.17 18.16
C GLU A 180 6.30 9.01 18.07
N ALA A 181 5.27 9.12 17.22
CA ALA A 181 4.32 8.02 16.96
C ALA A 181 5.06 6.82 16.35
N VAL A 182 5.88 7.08 15.32
CA VAL A 182 6.71 6.04 14.69
C VAL A 182 7.69 5.41 15.70
N SER A 183 8.33 6.24 16.53
CA SER A 183 9.24 5.74 17.58
C SER A 183 8.51 4.89 18.63
N SER A 184 7.28 5.24 18.97
CA SER A 184 6.47 4.47 19.93
C SER A 184 6.10 3.11 19.38
N ILE A 185 5.78 3.02 18.09
CA ILE A 185 5.46 1.76 17.40
C ILE A 185 6.70 0.86 17.30
N ALA A 186 7.85 1.42 16.93
CA ALA A 186 9.10 0.66 16.89
C ALA A 186 9.54 0.18 18.29
N ASN A 187 9.41 1.02 19.32
CA ASN A 187 9.68 0.63 20.70
C ASN A 187 8.75 -0.48 21.18
N TYR A 188 7.48 -0.46 20.75
CA TYR A 188 6.54 -1.54 21.02
C TYR A 188 7.01 -2.85 20.35
N LEU A 189 7.38 -2.80 19.06
CA LEU A 189 7.90 -3.96 18.33
C LEU A 189 9.11 -4.60 19.02
N TYR A 190 10.05 -3.76 19.48
CA TYR A 190 11.21 -4.21 20.23
C TYR A 190 10.84 -4.90 21.55
N LYS A 191 9.93 -4.31 22.34
CA LYS A 191 9.51 -4.90 23.62
C LYS A 191 8.79 -6.25 23.44
N GLN A 192 8.06 -6.42 22.35
CA GLN A 192 7.40 -7.68 22.02
C GLN A 192 8.38 -8.78 21.60
N GLU A 193 9.58 -8.42 21.14
CA GLU A 193 10.60 -9.39 20.74
C GLU A 193 11.05 -10.28 21.90
N GLY A 194 10.99 -9.77 23.14
CA GLY A 194 11.29 -10.55 24.35
C GLY A 194 10.09 -11.27 25.00
N GLN A 195 8.85 -11.08 24.50
CA GLN A 195 7.64 -11.61 25.15
C GLN A 195 6.90 -12.69 24.36
N VAL A 196 7.10 -12.76 23.04
CA VAL A 196 6.46 -13.79 22.22
C VAL A 196 7.39 -14.99 22.13
N GLU A 197 7.17 -15.98 22.98
CA GLU A 197 7.63 -17.36 22.70
C GLU A 197 6.93 -17.84 21.43
N GLY A 198 7.63 -17.90 20.32
CA GLY A 198 7.03 -18.25 19.04
C GLY A 198 7.96 -18.14 17.84
N THR A 199 7.46 -18.66 16.72
CA THR A 199 8.10 -18.84 15.40
C THR A 199 8.47 -17.55 14.66
N ILE A 200 8.11 -16.37 15.17
CA ILE A 200 8.41 -15.06 14.57
C ILE A 200 9.90 -14.74 14.70
N LYS A 201 10.63 -14.91 13.59
CA LYS A 201 12.07 -14.67 13.48
C LYS A 201 12.42 -13.19 13.37
N GLN A 202 11.49 -12.37 12.87
CA GLN A 202 11.78 -10.98 12.59
C GLN A 202 10.53 -10.11 12.61
N ARG A 203 10.68 -8.85 13.05
CA ARG A 203 9.68 -7.79 12.97
C ARG A 203 10.20 -6.65 12.09
N VAL A 204 9.41 -6.18 11.14
CA VAL A 204 9.81 -5.15 10.18
C VAL A 204 8.79 -4.03 10.15
N LEU A 205 9.27 -2.80 10.09
CA LEU A 205 8.44 -1.61 10.00
C LEU A 205 8.56 -0.95 8.62
N TYR A 206 7.43 -0.79 7.93
CA TYR A 206 7.32 -0.12 6.65
C TYR A 206 6.64 1.25 6.83
N LEU A 207 7.31 2.30 6.38
CA LEU A 207 6.84 3.68 6.42
C LEU A 207 6.52 4.13 4.99
N HIS A 208 5.24 4.25 4.67
CA HIS A 208 4.79 4.82 3.42
C HIS A 208 4.83 6.36 3.50
N VAL A 209 5.52 7.01 2.56
CA VAL A 209 5.71 8.48 2.58
C VAL A 209 4.91 9.23 1.51
N GLY A 210 4.20 8.53 0.62
CA GLY A 210 3.30 9.16 -0.36
C GLY A 210 3.22 8.45 -1.70
N ASP A 211 2.17 8.81 -2.46
CA ASP A 211 1.78 8.22 -3.76
C ASP A 211 2.25 9.04 -4.98
N THR A 212 3.01 10.10 -4.74
CA THR A 212 3.51 11.04 -5.76
C THR A 212 5.03 11.14 -5.68
N LEU A 213 5.73 10.48 -6.61
CA LEU A 213 7.20 10.47 -6.62
C LEU A 213 7.85 11.85 -6.49
N LYS A 214 7.30 12.87 -7.14
CA LYS A 214 7.86 14.23 -7.13
C LYS A 214 7.93 14.82 -5.71
N GLU A 215 6.93 14.55 -4.87
CA GLU A 215 6.85 15.05 -3.50
C GLU A 215 7.50 14.06 -2.53
N ALA A 216 7.28 12.77 -2.78
CA ALA A 216 7.69 11.69 -1.92
C ALA A 216 9.20 11.39 -1.96
N VAL A 217 9.95 11.75 -3.01
CA VAL A 217 11.42 11.55 -3.04
C VAL A 217 12.10 12.32 -1.90
N ASN A 218 11.67 13.56 -1.62
CA ASN A 218 12.22 14.35 -0.53
C ASN A 218 11.85 13.77 0.83
N LEU A 219 10.60 13.31 0.99
CA LEU A 219 10.15 12.64 2.21
C LEU A 219 10.87 11.31 2.42
N LEU A 220 11.09 10.54 1.36
CA LEU A 220 11.82 9.29 1.39
C LEU A 220 13.24 9.52 1.92
N GLN A 221 13.95 10.52 1.38
CA GLN A 221 15.28 10.88 1.88
C GLN A 221 15.24 11.37 3.33
N HIS A 222 14.29 12.23 3.68
CA HIS A 222 14.11 12.76 5.02
C HIS A 222 13.92 11.65 6.06
N TRP A 223 12.99 10.72 5.81
CA TRP A 223 12.67 9.63 6.73
C TRP A 223 13.76 8.56 6.77
N THR A 224 14.46 8.31 5.64
CA THR A 224 15.59 7.37 5.58
C THR A 224 16.77 7.83 6.44
N ASP A 225 16.96 9.15 6.56
CA ASP A 225 18.05 9.77 7.34
C ASP A 225 17.58 10.32 8.70
N HIS A 226 16.30 10.15 9.05
CA HIS A 226 15.73 10.76 10.25
C HIS A 226 16.38 10.19 11.51
N ALA A 227 17.07 11.05 12.27
CA ALA A 227 17.91 10.62 13.39
C ALA A 227 17.22 9.70 14.41
N LYS A 228 15.94 9.95 14.73
CA LYS A 228 15.17 9.05 15.62
C LYS A 228 14.96 7.68 15.00
N ILE A 229 14.65 7.59 13.70
CA ILE A 229 14.37 6.33 13.02
C ILE A 229 15.66 5.52 12.82
N THR A 230 16.76 6.20 12.49
CA THR A 230 18.11 5.62 12.45
C THR A 230 18.49 5.01 13.80
N ARG A 231 18.24 5.72 14.91
CA ARG A 231 18.46 5.18 16.27
C ARG A 231 17.58 3.97 16.54
N LEU A 232 16.32 3.97 16.13
CA LEU A 232 15.44 2.82 16.32
C LEU A 232 16.04 1.55 15.68
N THR A 233 16.55 1.71 14.47
CA THR A 233 17.12 0.61 13.70
C THR A 233 18.42 0.10 14.33
N GLY A 234 19.29 1.01 14.79
CA GLY A 234 20.57 0.66 15.40
C GLY A 234 20.46 0.13 16.84
N ASP A 235 19.67 0.78 17.68
CA ASP A 235 19.58 0.49 19.12
C ASP A 235 18.66 -0.71 19.41
N TYR A 236 17.60 -0.87 18.62
CA TYR A 236 16.57 -1.91 18.86
C TYR A 236 16.61 -3.05 17.84
N GLY A 237 17.47 -2.99 16.82
CA GLY A 237 17.59 -4.05 15.81
C GLY A 237 16.33 -4.26 14.95
N VAL A 238 15.34 -3.36 15.02
CA VAL A 238 14.11 -3.43 14.23
C VAL A 238 14.37 -2.81 12.86
N PRO A 239 14.31 -3.57 11.75
CA PRO A 239 14.54 -3.00 10.43
C PRO A 239 13.38 -2.09 10.04
N VAL A 240 13.73 -0.86 9.69
CA VAL A 240 12.79 0.14 9.20
C VAL A 240 13.05 0.40 7.73
N LEU A 241 11.97 0.35 6.95
CA LEU A 241 11.99 0.59 5.52
C LEU A 241 11.05 1.75 5.19
N VAL A 242 11.53 2.68 4.38
CA VAL A 242 10.76 3.83 3.90
C VAL A 242 10.47 3.63 2.43
N TYR A 243 9.21 3.74 2.02
CA TYR A 243 8.83 3.55 0.63
C TYR A 243 7.78 4.54 0.15
N THR A 244 7.74 4.70 -1.18
CA THR A 244 6.79 5.51 -1.91
C THR A 244 6.27 4.72 -3.10
N THR A 245 5.08 5.09 -3.55
CA THR A 245 4.55 4.66 -4.82
C THR A 245 4.28 5.87 -5.73
N GLY A 246 4.05 5.63 -7.01
CA GLY A 246 3.55 6.68 -7.90
C GLY A 246 4.00 6.54 -9.33
N LEU A 247 3.73 7.59 -10.11
CA LEU A 247 3.98 7.58 -11.55
C LEU A 247 5.36 8.15 -11.89
N LYS A 248 6.07 7.47 -12.78
CA LYS A 248 7.32 7.91 -13.40
C LYS A 248 7.18 7.88 -14.92
N ILE A 249 7.90 8.74 -15.63
CA ILE A 249 8.05 8.62 -17.08
C ILE A 249 9.41 7.97 -17.35
N ILE A 250 9.40 6.82 -18.03
CA ILE A 250 10.61 6.12 -18.49
C ILE A 250 10.51 5.99 -20.00
N THR A 251 11.48 6.54 -20.74
CA THR A 251 11.51 6.48 -22.22
C THR A 251 10.18 6.89 -22.87
N ASN A 252 9.61 8.02 -22.44
CA ASN A 252 8.30 8.55 -22.87
C ASN A 252 7.07 7.68 -22.57
N LEU A 253 7.21 6.64 -21.76
CA LEU A 253 6.12 5.80 -21.29
C LEU A 253 5.83 6.11 -19.81
N PRO A 254 4.57 6.43 -19.42
CA PRO A 254 4.20 6.49 -18.02
C PRO A 254 4.18 5.08 -17.44
N VAL A 255 4.79 4.94 -16.28
CA VAL A 255 4.91 3.67 -15.55
C VAL A 255 4.57 3.92 -14.09
N TYR A 256 4.00 2.92 -13.44
CA TYR A 256 3.85 2.95 -11.98
C TYR A 256 5.12 2.37 -11.35
N VAL A 257 5.62 2.98 -10.29
CA VAL A 257 6.79 2.48 -9.58
C VAL A 257 6.47 2.31 -8.11
N ARG A 258 7.13 1.32 -7.51
CA ARG A 258 7.25 1.18 -6.05
C ARG A 258 8.72 1.27 -5.73
N TRP A 259 9.05 2.16 -4.83
CA TRP A 259 10.43 2.43 -4.51
C TRP A 259 10.61 2.59 -3.01
N GLY A 260 11.48 1.77 -2.45
CA GLY A 260 11.81 1.78 -1.03
C GLY A 260 13.30 1.78 -0.77
N ARG A 261 13.66 2.18 0.44
CA ARG A 261 15.01 2.15 0.97
C ARG A 261 14.99 1.75 2.44
N LEU A 262 15.99 1.00 2.86
CA LEU A 262 16.26 0.76 4.26
C LEU A 262 16.78 2.04 4.93
N VAL A 263 16.35 2.27 6.16
CA VAL A 263 16.90 3.32 7.02
C VAL A 263 18.36 2.98 7.34
N LYS A 264 19.20 4.02 7.37
CA LYS A 264 20.62 3.89 7.74
C LYS A 264 20.78 3.21 9.10
N GLY A 265 21.82 2.39 9.25
CA GLY A 265 22.08 1.66 10.49
C GLY A 265 21.37 0.30 10.60
N SER A 266 20.59 -0.11 9.60
CA SER A 266 20.12 -1.50 9.46
C SER A 266 21.32 -2.45 9.37
N ASN A 267 21.46 -3.36 10.34
CA ASN A 267 22.50 -4.38 10.29
C ASN A 267 22.13 -5.45 9.23
N GLU A 268 23.11 -5.83 8.40
CA GLU A 268 22.96 -6.81 7.31
C GLU A 268 22.44 -8.18 7.78
N THR A 269 22.62 -8.53 9.05
CA THR A 269 22.07 -9.78 9.60
C THR A 269 20.54 -9.75 9.72
N PHE A 270 19.93 -8.56 9.82
CA PHE A 270 18.48 -8.39 9.96
C PHE A 270 17.78 -8.05 8.64
N ILE A 271 18.45 -8.06 7.49
CA ILE A 271 17.80 -7.73 6.20
C ILE A 271 17.47 -8.97 5.35
N GLN A 272 17.88 -10.17 5.78
CA GLN A 272 17.77 -11.39 5.00
C GLN A 272 16.32 -11.70 4.56
N TYR A 273 15.35 -11.41 5.43
CA TYR A 273 13.94 -11.67 5.17
C TYR A 273 13.15 -10.42 4.79
N VAL A 274 13.82 -9.28 4.57
CA VAL A 274 13.14 -8.01 4.26
C VAL A 274 12.86 -7.89 2.77
N TYR A 275 11.62 -7.60 2.42
CA TYR A 275 11.25 -7.18 1.07
C TYR A 275 11.49 -5.68 0.89
N ILE A 276 12.35 -5.30 -0.06
CA ILE A 276 12.61 -3.89 -0.40
C ILE A 276 11.94 -3.60 -1.74
N PRO A 277 10.92 -2.71 -1.79
CA PRO A 277 10.27 -2.33 -3.05
C PRO A 277 11.26 -1.70 -4.04
N ASP A 278 11.35 -2.28 -5.23
CA ASP A 278 12.15 -1.77 -6.35
C ASP A 278 11.55 -2.25 -7.68
N GLU A 279 10.26 -1.96 -7.88
CA GLU A 279 9.51 -2.43 -9.05
C GLU A 279 9.06 -1.30 -9.99
N VAL A 280 8.95 -1.67 -11.26
CA VAL A 280 8.25 -0.90 -12.29
C VAL A 280 7.13 -1.74 -12.87
N ILE A 281 5.93 -1.19 -12.89
CA ILE A 281 4.75 -1.78 -13.50
C ILE A 281 4.49 -1.05 -14.82
N LEU A 282 4.55 -1.84 -15.88
CA LEU A 282 4.43 -1.42 -17.27
C LEU A 282 3.04 -1.79 -17.78
N PRO A 283 2.32 -0.83 -18.39
CA PRO A 283 1.09 -1.15 -19.11
C PRO A 283 1.42 -1.91 -20.40
N VAL A 284 0.59 -2.90 -20.75
CA VAL A 284 0.60 -3.57 -22.08
C VAL A 284 -0.75 -3.51 -22.75
#